data_AF-A0A1B6LQ24-F1
#
_entry.id   AF-A0A1B6LQ24-F1
#
_cell.length_a   1.000
_cell.length_b   1.000
_cell.length_c   1.000
_cell.angle_alpha   90.00
_cell.angle_beta   90.00
_cell.angle_gamma   90.00
#
_symmetry.space_group_name_H-M   'P 1'
#
loop_
_entity.id
_entity.type
_entity.pdbx_description
1 polymer ?
#
loop_
_entity_poly.entity_id
_entity_poly.type
_entity_poly.pdbx_seq_one_letter_code
_entity_poly.pdbx_strand_id
1 'polypeptide(L)'
;FSVSSSDLVSKWLGESEKLVKNLFELARQHKPSIIFIDEVDSLCSSRSDNESESARRIKTEFLVQMQGVGNDNDGILVLGATNIPWVLDAAIRRRFEKRIYIPLPEEHARLTMFKLHLGNTFHVLTEDDMKDLAHRTDGYSGADISIVVRDALMQPVRKVQTATHFRRVSGPSRTNPEETLDDLLTPCSPGSPGAVEMTWMDVPGDKLYEPPVTMSDMLRSLATSKPTVNDDDMTKLRKFQEDFGQEG
;
A
#
# COMPACT_ATOMS: atom_id res chain seq x y z
N PHE A 1 -18.59 5.12 4.25
CA PHE A 1 -18.63 5.24 2.79
C PHE A 1 -17.22 5.52 2.31
N SER A 2 -16.73 4.80 1.29
CA SER A 2 -15.39 4.99 0.71
C SER A 2 -15.55 5.07 -0.80
N VAL A 3 -15.02 6.11 -1.41
CA VAL A 3 -15.07 6.34 -2.86
C VAL A 3 -13.73 6.87 -3.35
N SER A 4 -13.28 6.44 -4.52
CA SER A 4 -12.21 7.14 -5.23
C SER A 4 -12.82 8.32 -5.97
N SER A 5 -12.04 9.38 -6.12
CA SER A 5 -12.41 10.49 -7.01
C SER A 5 -12.76 10.05 -8.43
N SER A 6 -12.13 8.99 -8.96
CA SER A 6 -12.45 8.44 -10.28
C SER A 6 -13.86 7.83 -10.34
N ASP A 7 -14.36 7.27 -9.23
CA ASP A 7 -15.72 6.69 -9.16
C ASP A 7 -16.79 7.78 -9.24
N LEU A 8 -16.44 9.02 -8.86
CA LEU A 8 -17.32 10.17 -8.90
C LEU A 8 -17.30 10.89 -10.25
N VAL A 9 -16.40 10.54 -11.17
CA VAL A 9 -16.28 11.14 -12.50
C VAL A 9 -16.89 10.22 -13.56
N SER A 10 -18.05 10.60 -14.08
CA SER A 10 -18.74 9.89 -15.17
C SER A 10 -18.58 10.63 -16.51
N LYS A 11 -18.52 9.89 -17.61
CA LYS A 11 -18.53 10.46 -18.98
C LYS A 11 -19.89 11.10 -19.34
N TRP A 12 -20.95 10.72 -18.63
CA TRP A 12 -22.30 11.21 -18.86
C TRP A 12 -22.57 12.47 -18.04
N LEU A 13 -22.98 13.54 -18.74
CA LEU A 13 -23.30 14.84 -18.16
C LEU A 13 -24.39 14.72 -17.08
N GLY A 14 -24.12 15.24 -15.89
CA GLY A 14 -25.07 15.32 -14.77
C GLY A 14 -25.19 14.06 -13.90
N GLU A 15 -24.62 12.92 -14.28
CA GLU A 15 -24.59 11.74 -13.41
C GLU A 15 -23.64 11.92 -12.22
N SER A 16 -22.48 12.55 -12.45
CA SER A 16 -21.47 12.79 -11.41
C SER A 16 -21.99 13.67 -10.27
N GLU A 17 -22.76 14.72 -10.57
CA GLU A 17 -23.38 15.60 -9.55
C GLU A 17 -24.38 14.82 -8.69
N LYS A 18 -25.20 13.97 -9.33
CA LYS A 18 -26.15 13.11 -8.62
C LYS A 18 -25.43 12.11 -7.72
N LEU A 19 -24.29 11.56 -8.13
CA LEU A 19 -23.49 10.66 -7.30
C LEU A 19 -23.00 11.35 -6.03
N VAL A 20 -22.47 12.58 -6.14
CA VAL A 20 -22.06 13.37 -4.97
C VAL A 20 -23.26 13.65 -4.05
N LYS A 21 -24.38 14.08 -4.60
CA LYS A 21 -25.59 14.34 -3.81
C LYS A 21 -26.09 13.08 -3.09
N ASN A 22 -26.19 11.96 -3.81
CA ASN A 22 -26.63 10.67 -3.27
C ASN A 22 -25.67 10.17 -2.18
N LEU A 23 -24.36 10.36 -2.34
CA LEU A 23 -23.36 9.99 -1.33
C LEU A 23 -23.62 10.71 0.00
N PHE A 24 -23.85 12.02 -0.03
CA PHE A 24 -24.14 12.79 1.17
C PHE A 24 -25.54 12.50 1.74
N GLU A 25 -26.54 12.25 0.88
CA GLU A 25 -27.88 11.84 1.34
C GLU A 25 -27.84 10.48 2.07
N LEU A 26 -27.14 9.49 1.51
CA LEU A 26 -26.93 8.20 2.18
C LEU A 26 -26.17 8.36 3.49
N ALA A 27 -25.13 9.21 3.52
CA ALA A 27 -24.40 9.51 4.74
C ALA A 27 -25.29 10.14 5.83
N ARG A 28 -26.22 11.04 5.45
CA ARG A 28 -27.22 11.62 6.35
C ARG A 28 -28.23 10.62 6.87
N GLN A 29 -28.66 9.67 6.04
CA GLN A 29 -29.59 8.61 6.43
C GLN A 29 -28.96 7.61 7.40
N HIS A 30 -27.63 7.45 7.36
CA HIS A 30 -26.89 6.48 8.16
C HIS A 30 -25.95 7.12 9.19
N LYS A 31 -26.35 8.24 9.81
CA LYS A 31 -25.57 8.86 10.90
C LYS A 31 -25.45 7.90 12.11
N PRO A 32 -24.29 7.85 12.80
CA PRO A 32 -23.04 8.53 12.48
C PRO A 32 -22.32 7.87 11.29
N SER A 33 -21.78 8.68 10.38
CA SER A 33 -21.12 8.17 9.17
C SER A 33 -19.82 8.89 8.83
N ILE A 34 -18.93 8.16 8.15
CA ILE A 34 -17.67 8.68 7.61
C ILE A 34 -17.72 8.57 6.09
N ILE A 35 -17.42 9.67 5.40
CA ILE A 35 -17.20 9.72 3.96
C ILE A 35 -15.69 9.83 3.74
N PHE A 36 -15.08 8.80 3.15
CA PHE A 36 -13.68 8.81 2.76
C PHE A 36 -13.56 9.00 1.25
N ILE A 37 -12.74 9.96 0.83
CA ILE A 37 -12.47 10.31 -0.57
C ILE A 37 -10.96 10.24 -0.79
N ASP A 38 -10.55 9.25 -1.58
CA ASP A 38 -9.15 9.11 -1.97
C ASP A 38 -8.84 9.97 -3.21
N GLU A 39 -7.60 10.45 -3.30
CA GLU A 39 -7.11 11.32 -4.38
C GLU A 39 -8.03 12.55 -4.60
N VAL A 40 -8.42 13.23 -3.53
CA VAL A 40 -9.39 14.34 -3.58
C VAL A 40 -8.94 15.49 -4.49
N ASP A 41 -7.64 15.61 -4.74
CA ASP A 41 -7.06 16.57 -5.68
C ASP A 41 -7.53 16.40 -7.13
N SER A 42 -7.84 15.18 -7.56
CA SER A 42 -8.33 14.95 -8.93
C SER A 42 -9.73 15.54 -9.16
N LEU A 43 -10.57 15.64 -8.12
CA LEU A 43 -11.86 16.36 -8.16
C LEU A 43 -11.73 17.85 -7.85
N CYS A 44 -10.77 18.21 -7.00
CA CYS A 44 -10.72 19.49 -6.32
C CYS A 44 -9.53 20.36 -6.74
N SER A 45 -8.86 20.05 -7.85
CA SER A 45 -7.72 20.81 -8.36
C SER A 45 -8.08 22.26 -8.69
N SER A 46 -7.10 23.15 -8.62
CA SER A 46 -7.26 24.56 -8.97
C SER A 46 -7.67 24.71 -10.44
N ARG A 47 -8.51 25.71 -10.73
CA ARG A 47 -9.05 25.93 -12.07
C ARG A 47 -7.91 26.05 -13.09
N SER A 48 -7.89 25.12 -14.05
CA SER A 48 -7.07 25.24 -15.24
C SER A 48 -7.93 25.68 -16.42
N ASP A 49 -7.34 26.37 -17.40
CA ASP A 49 -8.06 26.83 -18.59
C ASP A 49 -8.63 25.67 -19.42
N ASN A 50 -8.13 24.45 -19.23
CA ASN A 50 -8.60 23.21 -19.86
C ASN A 50 -9.54 22.36 -18.98
N GLU A 51 -10.01 22.90 -17.84
CA GLU A 51 -10.91 22.15 -16.97
C GLU A 51 -12.30 21.97 -17.61
N SER A 52 -12.77 20.72 -17.67
CA SER A 52 -14.10 20.39 -18.19
C SER A 52 -15.20 21.08 -17.37
N GLU A 53 -16.25 21.55 -18.06
CA GLU A 53 -17.43 22.12 -17.41
C GLU A 53 -18.05 21.14 -16.39
N SER A 54 -18.04 19.84 -16.70
CA SER A 54 -18.52 18.79 -15.80
C SER A 54 -17.74 18.76 -14.49
N ALA A 55 -16.41 18.87 -14.53
CA ALA A 55 -15.57 18.87 -13.34
C ALA A 55 -15.85 20.09 -12.44
N ARG A 56 -16.09 21.26 -13.05
CA ARG A 56 -16.47 22.48 -12.31
C ARG A 56 -17.80 22.32 -11.57
N ARG A 57 -18.78 21.68 -12.19
CA ARG A 57 -20.09 21.45 -11.57
C ARG A 57 -20.01 20.43 -10.42
N ILE A 58 -19.26 19.34 -10.60
CA ILE A 58 -19.00 18.35 -9.54
C ILE A 58 -18.36 19.01 -8.32
N LYS A 59 -17.32 19.84 -8.53
CA LYS A 59 -16.64 20.59 -7.46
C LYS A 59 -17.58 21.55 -6.75
N THR A 60 -18.44 22.22 -7.50
CA THR A 60 -19.45 23.12 -6.94
C THR A 60 -20.46 22.36 -6.08
N GLU A 61 -20.96 21.23 -6.57
CA GLU A 61 -21.89 20.36 -5.83
C GLU A 61 -21.23 19.83 -4.55
N PHE A 62 -19.98 19.37 -4.64
CA PHE A 62 -19.23 18.90 -3.48
C PHE A 62 -19.06 19.99 -2.42
N LEU A 63 -18.73 21.23 -2.81
CA LEU A 63 -18.66 22.38 -1.90
C LEU A 63 -20.01 22.69 -1.24
N VAL A 64 -21.11 22.61 -1.99
CA VAL A 64 -22.47 22.83 -1.47
C VAL A 64 -22.81 21.76 -0.43
N GLN A 65 -22.51 20.50 -0.70
CA GLN A 65 -22.76 19.39 0.23
C GLN A 65 -21.92 19.50 1.50
N MET A 66 -20.63 19.85 1.39
CA MET A 66 -19.77 20.10 2.55
C MET A 66 -20.26 21.25 3.43
N GLN A 67 -20.82 22.30 2.82
CA GLN A 67 -21.33 23.46 3.56
C GLN A 67 -22.65 23.18 4.29
N GLY A 68 -23.37 22.10 3.93
CA GLY A 68 -24.63 21.75 4.58
C GLY A 68 -25.74 22.77 4.32
N VAL A 69 -25.72 23.46 3.17
CA VAL A 69 -26.77 24.44 2.85
C VAL A 69 -28.13 23.72 2.81
N GLY A 70 -29.00 24.04 3.77
CA GLY A 70 -30.32 23.43 3.91
C GLY A 70 -30.36 22.04 4.54
N ASN A 71 -29.22 21.50 5.01
CA ASN A 71 -29.14 20.15 5.61
C ASN A 71 -28.20 20.12 6.81
N ASP A 72 -28.59 19.39 7.85
CA ASP A 72 -27.73 19.14 8.99
C ASP A 72 -26.66 18.07 8.66
N ASN A 73 -25.39 18.46 8.69
CA ASN A 73 -24.25 17.57 8.52
C ASN A 73 -23.68 17.05 9.85
N ASP A 74 -24.31 17.34 11.00
CA ASP A 74 -23.88 16.82 12.29
C ASP A 74 -23.85 15.28 12.27
N GLY A 75 -22.85 14.67 12.90
CA GLY A 75 -22.63 13.22 12.85
C GLY A 75 -22.10 12.67 11.51
N ILE A 76 -21.67 13.53 10.57
CA ILE A 76 -20.97 13.13 9.34
C ILE A 76 -19.54 13.67 9.34
N LEU A 77 -18.56 12.79 9.23
CA LEU A 77 -17.15 13.15 9.07
C LEU A 77 -16.70 12.95 7.62
N VAL A 78 -16.13 13.98 7.00
CA VAL A 78 -15.52 13.87 5.67
C VAL A 78 -14.01 13.80 5.80
N LEU A 79 -13.42 12.72 5.29
CA LEU A 79 -11.98 12.49 5.21
C LEU A 79 -11.55 12.53 3.74
N GLY A 80 -10.60 13.40 3.40
CA GLY A 80 -9.99 13.47 2.08
C GLY A 80 -8.51 13.11 2.17
N ALA A 81 -8.04 12.25 1.26
CA ALA A 81 -6.62 11.93 1.11
C ALA A 81 -6.06 12.54 -0.19
N THR A 82 -4.83 13.06 -0.14
CA THR A 82 -4.13 13.60 -1.31
C THR A 82 -2.62 13.57 -1.11
N ASN A 83 -1.88 13.32 -2.19
CA ASN A 83 -0.41 13.39 -2.21
C ASN A 83 0.11 14.76 -2.70
N ILE A 84 -0.75 15.59 -3.29
CA ILE A 84 -0.37 16.86 -3.93
C ILE A 84 -1.21 18.04 -3.43
N PRO A 85 -1.23 18.33 -2.12
CA PRO A 85 -2.20 19.25 -1.52
C PRO A 85 -2.11 20.69 -2.05
N TRP A 86 -0.99 21.10 -2.64
CA TRP A 86 -0.81 22.42 -3.28
C TRP A 86 -1.67 22.63 -4.54
N VAL A 87 -2.16 21.56 -5.18
CA VAL A 87 -3.06 21.73 -6.34
C VAL A 87 -4.50 21.98 -5.92
N LEU A 88 -4.87 21.74 -4.65
CA LEU A 88 -6.23 21.89 -4.17
C LEU A 88 -6.72 23.35 -4.28
N ASP A 89 -7.92 23.52 -4.82
CA ASP A 89 -8.60 24.80 -4.89
C ASP A 89 -8.75 25.41 -3.48
N ALA A 90 -8.57 26.73 -3.39
CA ALA A 90 -8.60 27.44 -2.12
C ALA A 90 -9.95 27.32 -1.39
N ALA A 91 -11.08 27.19 -2.11
CA ALA A 91 -12.39 27.00 -1.50
C ALA A 91 -12.52 25.63 -0.85
N ILE A 92 -12.07 24.57 -1.53
CA ILE A 92 -12.08 23.19 -1.00
C ILE A 92 -11.15 23.08 0.21
N ARG A 93 -9.93 23.60 0.07
CA ARG A 93 -8.95 23.59 1.15
C ARG A 93 -9.46 24.29 2.41
N ARG A 94 -10.26 25.36 2.29
CA ARG A 94 -10.92 26.02 3.43
C ARG A 94 -12.02 25.18 4.08
N ARG A 95 -12.64 24.23 3.36
CA ARG A 95 -13.64 23.30 3.89
C ARG A 95 -13.03 22.10 4.60
N PHE A 96 -11.80 21.73 4.26
CA PHE A 96 -10.97 20.86 5.09
C PHE A 96 -10.31 21.69 6.20
N GLU A 97 -11.06 21.88 7.28
CA GLU A 97 -10.62 22.63 8.45
C GLU A 97 -9.41 21.96 9.08
N LYS A 98 -9.53 20.70 9.50
CA LYS A 98 -8.41 19.92 10.04
C LYS A 98 -7.60 19.26 8.93
N ARG A 99 -6.27 19.40 9.02
CA ARG A 99 -5.30 18.87 8.05
C ARG A 99 -4.21 18.14 8.81
N ILE A 100 -4.06 16.84 8.56
CA ILE A 100 -3.09 16.00 9.24
C ILE A 100 -2.01 15.61 8.23
N TYR A 101 -0.77 15.98 8.51
CA TYR A 101 0.37 15.53 7.72
C TYR A 101 0.75 14.10 8.11
N ILE A 102 0.87 13.22 7.12
CA ILE A 102 1.33 11.84 7.30
C ILE A 102 2.77 11.76 6.79
N PRO A 103 3.78 11.74 7.68
CA PRO A 103 5.18 11.67 7.27
C PRO A 103 5.56 10.29 6.74
N LEU A 104 6.73 10.22 6.09
CA LEU A 104 7.39 8.94 5.85
C LEU A 104 7.70 8.22 7.18
N PRO A 105 7.64 6.88 7.22
CA PRO A 105 7.86 6.14 8.45
C PRO A 105 9.30 6.27 8.96
N GLU A 106 9.43 6.50 10.25
CA GLU A 106 10.71 6.44 10.96
C GLU A 106 11.24 4.99 11.04
N GLU A 107 12.51 4.83 11.38
CA GLU A 107 13.19 3.53 11.41
C GLU A 107 12.42 2.46 12.22
N HIS A 108 11.92 2.78 13.41
CA HIS A 108 11.16 1.83 14.23
C HIS A 108 9.82 1.43 13.58
N ALA A 109 9.16 2.36 12.90
CA ALA A 109 7.95 2.07 12.14
C ALA A 109 8.27 1.16 10.94
N ARG A 110 9.39 1.41 10.23
CA ARG A 110 9.84 0.55 9.12
C ARG A 110 10.18 -0.87 9.58
N LEU A 111 10.84 -1.02 10.73
CA LEU A 111 11.08 -2.33 11.35
C LEU A 111 9.76 -3.07 11.57
N THR A 112 8.76 -2.38 12.13
CA THR A 112 7.42 -2.96 12.37
C THR A 112 6.74 -3.34 11.05
N MET A 113 6.88 -2.51 10.01
CA MET A 113 6.35 -2.81 8.67
C MET A 113 7.01 -4.04 8.04
N PHE A 114 8.33 -4.21 8.16
CA PHE A 114 9.01 -5.42 7.67
C PHE A 114 8.46 -6.68 8.33
N LYS A 115 8.31 -6.67 9.67
CA LYS A 115 7.70 -7.78 10.41
C LYS A 115 6.26 -8.05 9.98
N LEU A 116 5.47 -6.99 9.86
CA LEU A 116 4.06 -7.08 9.45
C LEU A 116 3.92 -7.71 8.07
N HIS A 117 4.73 -7.28 7.10
CA HIS A 117 4.65 -7.75 5.72
C HIS A 117 5.23 -9.14 5.51
N LEU A 118 6.19 -9.57 6.32
CA LEU A 118 6.64 -10.97 6.33
C LEU A 118 5.58 -11.91 6.93
N GLY A 119 4.87 -11.42 7.95
CA GLY A 119 3.79 -12.15 8.60
C GLY A 119 4.28 -13.49 9.15
N ASN A 120 3.53 -14.56 8.84
CA ASN A 120 3.86 -15.93 9.25
C ASN A 120 4.64 -16.71 8.17
N THR A 121 5.16 -16.03 7.15
CA THR A 121 5.90 -16.71 6.07
C THR A 121 7.19 -17.30 6.61
N PHE A 122 7.52 -18.53 6.22
CA PHE A 122 8.74 -19.18 6.69
C PHE A 122 10.00 -18.43 6.23
N HIS A 123 10.74 -17.89 7.21
CA HIS A 123 11.96 -17.13 6.99
C HIS A 123 13.00 -17.43 8.06
N VAL A 124 14.27 -17.15 7.75
CA VAL A 124 15.41 -17.28 8.69
C VAL A 124 15.93 -15.92 9.18
N LEU A 125 15.20 -14.85 8.88
CA LEU A 125 15.54 -13.49 9.32
C LEU A 125 15.45 -13.36 10.84
N THR A 126 16.52 -12.83 11.44
CA THR A 126 16.60 -12.52 12.87
C THR A 126 16.07 -11.11 13.16
N GLU A 127 15.88 -10.80 14.44
CA GLU A 127 15.52 -9.44 14.88
C GLU A 127 16.57 -8.38 14.47
N ASP A 128 17.85 -8.74 14.47
CA ASP A 128 18.92 -7.82 14.07
C ASP A 128 18.96 -7.62 12.55
N ASP A 129 18.58 -8.64 11.76
CA ASP A 129 18.38 -8.48 10.31
C ASP A 129 17.24 -7.48 10.03
N MET A 130 16.13 -7.54 10.78
CA MET A 130 15.02 -6.59 10.61
C MET A 130 15.43 -5.15 10.96
N LYS A 131 16.29 -4.97 11.97
CA LYS A 131 16.86 -3.66 12.31
C LYS A 131 17.77 -3.15 11.19
N ASP A 132 18.65 -4.00 10.66
CA ASP A 132 19.54 -3.63 9.55
C ASP A 132 18.73 -3.25 8.30
N LEU A 133 17.65 -3.99 7.98
CA LEU A 133 16.73 -3.62 6.90
C LEU A 133 16.10 -2.24 7.15
N ALA A 134 15.55 -2.01 8.33
CA ALA A 134 14.92 -0.74 8.67
C ALA A 134 15.87 0.47 8.59
N HIS A 135 17.12 0.27 9.01
CA HIS A 135 18.19 1.27 8.93
C HIS A 135 18.58 1.56 7.47
N ARG A 136 18.63 0.53 6.60
CA ARG A 136 18.95 0.69 5.16
C ARG A 136 17.85 1.34 4.34
N THR A 137 16.60 1.31 4.81
CA THR A 137 15.46 1.83 4.06
C THR A 137 15.05 3.24 4.48
N ASP A 138 16.03 4.12 4.75
CA ASP A 138 15.69 5.51 4.99
C ASP A 138 15.07 6.17 3.76
N GLY A 139 14.04 6.99 3.98
CA GLY A 139 13.22 7.58 2.91
C GLY A 139 12.22 6.63 2.24
N TYR A 140 12.15 5.34 2.61
CA TYR A 140 11.15 4.43 2.05
C TYR A 140 9.77 4.68 2.65
N SER A 141 8.75 4.67 1.79
CA SER A 141 7.35 4.61 2.20
C SER A 141 6.93 3.20 2.62
N GLY A 142 5.77 3.07 3.27
CA GLY A 142 5.19 1.76 3.55
C GLY A 142 4.90 0.94 2.28
N ALA A 143 4.56 1.61 1.17
CA ALA A 143 4.38 0.97 -0.13
C ALA A 143 5.69 0.39 -0.67
N ASP A 144 6.80 1.13 -0.55
CA ASP A 144 8.12 0.67 -0.98
C ASP A 144 8.57 -0.57 -0.19
N ILE A 145 8.37 -0.57 1.13
CA ILE A 145 8.68 -1.72 2.00
C ILE A 145 7.83 -2.94 1.61
N SER A 146 6.53 -2.75 1.37
CA SER A 146 5.62 -3.81 0.92
C SER A 146 6.09 -4.43 -0.41
N ILE A 147 6.57 -3.62 -1.35
CA ILE A 147 7.13 -4.10 -2.63
C ILE A 147 8.39 -4.93 -2.40
N VAL A 148 9.32 -4.43 -1.59
CA VAL A 148 10.58 -5.14 -1.25
C VAL A 148 10.28 -6.50 -0.63
N VAL A 149 9.41 -6.54 0.38
CA VAL A 149 9.05 -7.79 1.05
C VAL A 149 8.38 -8.74 0.07
N ARG A 150 7.42 -8.26 -0.73
CA ARG A 150 6.70 -9.10 -1.70
C ARG A 150 7.63 -9.71 -2.74
N ASP A 151 8.60 -8.97 -3.26
CA ASP A 151 9.57 -9.51 -4.21
C ASP A 151 10.53 -10.51 -3.55
N ALA A 152 10.93 -10.28 -2.29
CA ALA A 152 11.70 -11.25 -1.52
C ALA A 152 10.92 -12.56 -1.24
N LEU A 153 9.62 -12.45 -0.91
CA LEU A 153 8.73 -13.60 -0.71
C LEU A 153 8.56 -14.46 -1.98
N MET A 154 8.80 -13.88 -3.17
CA MET A 154 8.80 -14.62 -4.44
C MET A 154 10.11 -15.35 -4.74
N GLN A 155 11.19 -15.11 -3.98
CA GLN A 155 12.48 -15.75 -4.23
C GLN A 155 12.44 -17.27 -4.04
N PRO A 156 11.82 -17.86 -3.00
CA PRO A 156 11.65 -19.30 -2.88
C PRO A 156 10.95 -19.93 -4.09
N VAL A 157 9.87 -19.29 -4.58
CA VAL A 157 9.13 -19.76 -5.77
C VAL A 157 10.02 -19.75 -7.00
N ARG A 158 10.75 -18.65 -7.23
CA ARG A 158 11.71 -18.54 -8.35
C ARG A 158 12.80 -19.61 -8.25
N LYS A 159 13.35 -19.85 -7.06
CA LYS A 159 14.36 -20.90 -6.81
C LYS A 159 13.82 -22.29 -7.14
N VAL A 160 12.60 -22.62 -6.70
CA VAL A 160 11.95 -23.90 -7.02
C VAL A 160 11.72 -24.06 -8.54
N GLN A 161 11.17 -23.04 -9.19
CA GLN A 161 10.86 -23.10 -10.63
C GLN A 161 12.10 -23.25 -11.53
N THR A 162 13.22 -22.67 -11.11
CA THR A 162 14.49 -22.68 -11.86
C THR A 162 15.45 -23.78 -11.40
N ALA A 163 15.07 -24.56 -10.40
CA ALA A 163 15.90 -25.65 -9.89
C ALA A 163 16.00 -26.79 -10.90
N THR A 164 17.23 -27.27 -11.10
CA THR A 164 17.53 -28.47 -11.90
C THR A 164 17.78 -29.70 -11.05
N HIS A 165 18.00 -29.51 -9.74
CA HIS A 165 18.29 -30.58 -8.80
C HIS A 165 17.55 -30.37 -7.49
N PHE A 166 17.07 -31.46 -6.93
CA PHE A 166 16.43 -31.50 -5.61
C PHE A 166 17.13 -32.53 -4.74
N ARG A 167 17.09 -32.32 -3.43
CA ARG A 167 17.58 -33.30 -2.45
C ARG A 167 16.50 -33.64 -1.44
N ARG A 168 16.57 -34.85 -0.92
CA ARG A 168 15.68 -35.30 0.17
C ARG A 168 16.11 -34.67 1.50
N VAL A 169 15.14 -34.19 2.25
CA VAL A 169 15.32 -33.59 3.58
C VAL A 169 14.21 -34.02 4.52
N SER A 170 14.55 -34.06 5.80
CA SER A 170 13.57 -34.18 6.87
C SER A 170 13.02 -32.81 7.24
N GLY A 171 11.71 -32.68 7.37
CA GLY A 171 11.05 -31.43 7.74
C GLY A 171 9.63 -31.64 8.25
N PRO A 172 9.02 -30.60 8.83
CA PRO A 172 7.66 -30.69 9.35
C PRO A 172 6.65 -30.93 8.21
N SER A 173 5.61 -31.71 8.49
CA SER A 173 4.48 -31.89 7.59
C SER A 173 3.71 -30.57 7.45
N ARG A 174 3.26 -30.27 6.23
CA ARG A 174 2.44 -29.08 5.94
C ARG A 174 1.08 -29.10 6.64
N THR A 175 0.54 -30.29 6.91
CA THR A 175 -0.77 -30.46 7.56
C THR A 175 -0.67 -30.57 9.08
N ASN A 176 0.46 -31.05 9.60
CA ASN A 176 0.70 -31.21 11.02
C ASN A 176 2.16 -30.88 11.38
N PRO A 177 2.44 -29.68 11.92
CA PRO A 177 3.79 -29.28 12.29
C PRO A 177 4.49 -30.16 13.34
N GLU A 178 3.74 -30.95 14.13
CA GLU A 178 4.31 -31.89 15.10
C GLU A 178 4.84 -33.19 14.44
N GLU A 179 4.43 -33.46 13.20
CA GLU A 179 4.86 -34.63 12.43
C GLU A 179 6.05 -34.28 11.54
N THR A 180 7.12 -35.07 11.60
CA THR A 180 8.29 -34.91 10.73
C THR A 180 8.24 -35.93 9.60
N LEU A 181 8.37 -35.45 8.36
CA LEU A 181 8.47 -36.26 7.15
C LEU A 181 9.93 -36.31 6.69
N ASP A 182 10.46 -37.50 6.39
CA ASP A 182 11.85 -37.72 5.98
C ASP A 182 12.07 -37.73 4.46
N ASP A 183 11.01 -37.53 3.68
CA ASP A 183 11.00 -37.69 2.23
C ASP A 183 10.63 -36.41 1.46
N LEU A 184 10.76 -35.26 2.12
CA LEU A 184 10.52 -33.96 1.49
C LEU A 184 11.64 -33.60 0.52
N LEU A 185 11.32 -32.82 -0.51
CA LEU A 185 12.24 -32.42 -1.58
C LEU A 185 12.42 -30.91 -1.58
N THR A 186 13.66 -30.46 -1.42
CA THR A 186 14.04 -29.04 -1.51
C THR A 186 15.00 -28.82 -2.69
N PRO A 187 14.93 -27.67 -3.38
CA PRO A 187 15.93 -27.27 -4.37
C PRO A 187 17.35 -27.31 -3.79
N CYS A 188 18.32 -27.76 -4.59
CA CYS A 188 19.74 -27.76 -4.22
C CYS A 188 20.64 -27.55 -5.44
N SER A 189 21.92 -27.23 -5.20
CA SER A 189 22.91 -27.13 -6.28
C SER A 189 23.30 -28.52 -6.82
N PRO A 190 23.66 -28.66 -8.11
CA PRO A 190 23.99 -29.95 -8.73
C PRO A 190 25.08 -30.77 -8.02
N GLY A 191 26.06 -30.09 -7.41
CA GLY A 191 27.16 -30.75 -6.69
C GLY A 191 26.87 -31.10 -5.23
N SER A 192 25.63 -30.90 -4.76
CA SER A 192 25.29 -31.15 -3.35
C SER A 192 25.20 -32.66 -3.07
N PRO A 193 25.64 -33.16 -1.90
CA PRO A 193 25.41 -34.54 -1.51
C PRO A 193 23.92 -34.89 -1.54
N GLY A 194 23.55 -35.98 -2.21
CA GLY A 194 22.16 -36.40 -2.36
C GLY A 194 21.34 -35.57 -3.35
N ALA A 195 21.97 -34.74 -4.18
CA ALA A 195 21.32 -34.06 -5.28
C ALA A 195 20.85 -35.07 -6.33
N VAL A 196 19.58 -34.98 -6.70
CA VAL A 196 18.96 -35.76 -7.76
C VAL A 196 18.52 -34.77 -8.82
N GLU A 197 18.93 -35.00 -10.07
CA GLU A 197 18.51 -34.19 -11.21
C GLU A 197 17.01 -34.41 -11.47
N MET A 198 16.23 -33.37 -11.27
CA MET A 198 14.79 -33.33 -11.52
C MET A 198 14.29 -31.89 -11.49
N THR A 199 13.14 -31.64 -12.12
CA THR A 199 12.51 -30.32 -12.13
C THR A 199 11.36 -30.27 -11.14
N TRP A 200 10.84 -29.07 -10.85
CA TRP A 200 9.67 -28.93 -9.97
C TRP A 200 8.42 -29.67 -10.48
N MET A 201 8.33 -29.96 -11.79
CA MET A 201 7.23 -30.73 -12.38
C MET A 201 7.24 -32.20 -11.93
N ASP A 202 8.40 -32.71 -11.53
CA ASP A 202 8.58 -34.09 -11.06
C ASP A 202 8.36 -34.22 -9.55
N VAL A 203 8.25 -33.09 -8.82
CA VAL A 203 8.09 -33.06 -7.36
C VAL A 203 6.61 -33.14 -6.99
N PRO A 204 6.18 -34.14 -6.21
CA PRO A 204 4.81 -34.21 -5.72
C PRO A 204 4.45 -32.98 -4.88
N GLY A 205 3.22 -32.48 -5.02
CA GLY A 205 2.79 -31.25 -4.37
C GLY A 205 2.86 -31.28 -2.84
N ASP A 206 2.67 -32.44 -2.22
CA ASP A 206 2.77 -32.69 -0.78
C ASP A 206 4.21 -32.90 -0.28
N LYS A 207 5.16 -33.14 -1.20
CA LYS A 207 6.57 -33.40 -0.89
C LYS A 207 7.48 -32.19 -1.12
N LEU A 208 7.00 -31.14 -1.78
CA LEU A 208 7.78 -29.93 -1.96
C LEU A 208 8.05 -29.26 -0.60
N TYR A 209 9.33 -29.02 -0.31
CA TYR A 209 9.77 -28.22 0.82
C TYR A 209 10.47 -26.96 0.30
N GLU A 210 9.76 -25.85 0.35
CA GLU A 210 10.25 -24.56 -0.11
C GLU A 210 11.40 -24.04 0.78
N PRO A 211 12.46 -23.45 0.19
CA PRO A 211 13.50 -22.83 0.99
C PRO A 211 12.93 -21.59 1.73
N PRO A 212 13.39 -21.31 2.96
CA PRO A 212 12.96 -20.11 3.67
C PRO A 212 13.40 -18.84 2.94
N VAL A 213 12.69 -17.75 3.19
CA VAL A 213 13.15 -16.41 2.81
C VAL A 213 14.36 -16.03 3.66
N THR A 214 15.42 -15.54 3.00
CA THR A 214 16.71 -15.22 3.63
C THR A 214 17.02 -13.72 3.57
N MET A 215 18.00 -13.26 4.36
CA MET A 215 18.49 -11.88 4.29
C MET A 215 19.05 -11.53 2.89
N SER A 216 19.66 -12.50 2.21
CA SER A 216 20.14 -12.31 0.82
C SER A 216 18.99 -12.03 -0.15
N ASP A 217 17.82 -12.65 0.06
CA ASP A 217 16.63 -12.41 -0.75
C ASP A 217 16.09 -10.99 -0.54
N MET A 218 16.08 -10.51 0.71
CA MET A 218 15.70 -9.14 1.08
C MET A 218 16.67 -8.11 0.50
N LEU A 219 17.98 -8.32 0.65
CA LEU A 219 19.02 -7.42 0.14
C LEU A 219 19.00 -7.35 -1.39
N ARG A 220 18.74 -8.47 -2.08
CA ARG A 220 18.55 -8.48 -3.53
C ARG A 220 17.37 -7.61 -3.93
N SER A 221 16.25 -7.75 -3.22
CA SER A 221 15.06 -6.95 -3.51
C SER A 221 15.31 -5.46 -3.27
N LEU A 222 15.95 -5.11 -2.15
CA LEU A 222 16.37 -3.75 -1.83
C LEU A 222 17.31 -3.14 -2.87
N ALA A 223 18.24 -3.93 -3.42
CA ALA A 223 19.16 -3.43 -4.46
C ALA A 223 18.44 -3.01 -5.76
N THR A 224 17.25 -3.56 -6.02
CA THR A 224 16.44 -3.25 -7.20
C THR A 224 15.33 -2.24 -6.94
N SER A 225 14.97 -2.05 -5.67
CA SER A 225 13.95 -1.09 -5.26
C SER A 225 14.59 0.27 -4.96
N LYS A 226 13.97 1.35 -5.42
CA LYS A 226 14.34 2.72 -5.04
C LYS A 226 13.17 3.36 -4.30
N PRO A 227 13.44 4.27 -3.33
CA PRO A 227 12.39 5.06 -2.71
C PRO A 227 11.56 5.77 -3.79
N THR A 228 10.24 5.72 -3.65
CA THR A 228 9.32 6.38 -4.60
C THR A 228 9.17 7.87 -4.31
N VAL A 229 9.39 8.30 -3.07
CA VAL A 229 9.31 9.69 -2.65
C VAL A 229 10.70 10.32 -2.71
N ASN A 230 10.84 11.43 -3.43
CA ASN A 230 12.09 12.17 -3.57
C ASN A 230 12.12 13.43 -2.67
N ASP A 231 13.30 14.06 -2.57
CA ASP A 231 13.50 15.27 -1.76
C ASP A 231 12.70 16.49 -2.27
N ASP A 232 12.43 16.57 -3.56
CA ASP A 232 11.64 17.67 -4.14
C ASP A 232 10.17 17.59 -3.69
N ASP A 233 9.61 16.39 -3.62
CA ASP A 233 8.26 16.14 -3.14
C ASP A 233 8.16 16.47 -1.65
N MET A 234 9.16 16.07 -0.86
CA MET A 234 9.26 16.42 0.56
C MET A 234 9.38 17.93 0.76
N THR A 235 10.14 18.63 -0.10
CA THR A 235 10.29 20.08 -0.05
C THR A 235 8.97 20.80 -0.34
N LYS A 236 8.20 20.32 -1.34
CA LYS A 236 6.86 20.86 -1.63
C LYS A 236 5.88 20.62 -0.49
N LEU A 237 5.91 19.44 0.12
CA LEU A 237 5.06 19.10 1.26
C LEU A 237 5.37 19.96 2.48
N ARG A 238 6.66 20.13 2.82
CA ARG A 238 7.10 21.02 3.91
C ARG A 238 6.66 22.46 3.67
N LYS A 239 6.87 22.98 2.46
CA LYS A 239 6.40 24.32 2.10
C LYS A 239 4.88 24.47 2.25
N PHE A 240 4.11 23.49 1.79
CA PHE A 240 2.66 23.51 1.97
C PHE A 240 2.26 23.47 3.46
N GLN A 241 2.98 22.70 4.27
CA GLN A 241 2.78 22.62 5.71
C GLN A 241 3.12 23.95 6.40
N GLU A 242 4.18 24.64 6.01
CA GLU A 242 4.55 25.96 6.53
C GLU A 242 3.51 27.02 6.14
N ASP A 243 3.07 27.02 4.88
CA ASP A 243 2.14 28.02 4.34
C ASP A 243 0.69 27.80 4.83
N PHE A 244 0.28 26.55 5.04
CA PHE A 244 -1.13 26.17 5.22
C PHE A 244 -1.38 25.10 6.30
N GLY A 245 -0.36 24.67 7.02
CA GLY A 245 -0.52 23.77 8.16
C GLY A 245 -1.43 24.40 9.21
N GLN A 246 -2.38 23.64 9.72
CA GLN A 246 -3.04 23.98 10.97
C GLN A 246 -2.30 23.25 12.08
N GLU A 247 -1.55 23.99 12.90
CA GLU A 247 -1.41 23.63 14.30
C GLU A 247 -2.79 23.75 14.93
N GLY A 248 -3.31 22.63 15.42
CA GLY A 248 -4.36 22.59 16.42
C GLY A 248 -3.85 21.75 17.57
#